data_AF-A0A1Z9RHU8-F1
#
_entry.id   AF-A0A1Z9RHU8-F1
#
_cell.length_a   1.000
_cell.length_b   1.000
_cell.length_c   1.000
_cell.angle_alpha   90.00
_cell.angle_beta   90.00
_cell.angle_gamma   90.00
#
_symmetry.space_group_name_H-M   'P 1'
#
loop_
_entity.id
_entity.type
_entity.pdbx_description
1 polymer ?
#
loop_
_entity_poly.entity_id
_entity_poly.type
_entity_poly.pdbx_seq_one_letter_code
_entity_poly.pdbx_strand_id
1 'polypeptide(L)'
;MSADPLTPEVSARICAHMNDDHAEAVLAYARHYGGIDSPSEASMLEVQASGMLLNVDGSDLHIPFDHALSDSEDAHRTLVAMLRAMPRTED
;
A
#
# COMPACT_ATOMS: atom_id res chain seq x y z
N MET A 1 -1.61 1.74 -25.06
CA MET A 1 -0.39 2.13 -24.32
C MET A 1 -0.16 1.03 -23.32
N SER A 2 1.02 0.44 -23.34
CA SER A 2 1.31 -0.83 -22.65
C SER A 2 1.29 -0.61 -21.16
N ALA A 3 0.39 -1.29 -20.45
CA ALA A 3 0.45 -1.38 -19.02
C ALA A 3 1.63 -2.30 -18.67
N ASP A 4 2.66 -1.77 -18.01
CA ASP A 4 3.77 -2.59 -17.55
C ASP A 4 3.23 -3.60 -16.51
N PRO A 5 3.51 -4.90 -16.69
CA PRO A 5 3.08 -5.91 -15.73
C PRO A 5 3.63 -5.56 -14.35
N LEU A 6 2.90 -5.95 -13.30
CA LEU A 6 3.31 -5.74 -11.92
C LEU A 6 4.50 -6.65 -11.55
N THR A 7 5.67 -6.33 -12.10
CA THR A 7 6.92 -7.04 -11.82
C THR A 7 7.47 -6.61 -10.47
N PRO A 8 8.31 -7.45 -9.83
CA PRO A 8 8.98 -7.08 -8.57
C PRO A 8 9.78 -5.77 -8.67
N GLU A 9 10.34 -5.44 -9.84
CA GLU A 9 11.05 -4.17 -10.04
C GLU A 9 10.11 -2.95 -9.98
N VAL A 10 8.95 -3.06 -10.61
CA VAL A 10 7.93 -1.98 -10.59
C VAL A 10 7.31 -1.88 -9.21
N SER A 11 7.03 -3.01 -8.57
CA SER A 11 6.58 -3.09 -7.19
C SER A 11 7.53 -2.39 -6.24
N ALA A 12 8.84 -2.71 -6.27
CA ALA A 12 9.84 -2.06 -5.44
C ALA A 12 9.91 -0.54 -5.64
N ARG A 13 9.73 -0.07 -6.88
CA ARG A 13 9.68 1.36 -7.19
C ARG A 13 8.44 2.04 -6.63
N ILE A 14 7.28 1.38 -6.70
CA ILE A 14 6.03 1.87 -6.09
C ILE A 14 6.18 1.91 -4.57
N CYS A 15 6.71 0.85 -3.95
CA CYS A 15 6.97 0.79 -2.51
C CYS A 15 7.87 1.94 -2.07
N ALA A 16 8.99 2.17 -2.76
CA ALA A 16 9.92 3.25 -2.43
C ALA A 16 9.24 4.64 -2.50
N HIS A 17 8.47 4.91 -3.56
CA HIS A 17 7.73 6.17 -3.69
C HIS A 17 6.64 6.31 -2.61
N MET A 18 5.88 5.25 -2.34
CA MET A 18 4.87 5.25 -1.29
C MET A 18 5.47 5.47 0.09
N ASN A 19 6.65 4.91 0.38
CA ASN A 19 7.32 5.11 1.65
C ASN A 19 7.94 6.51 1.78
N ASP A 20 8.44 7.11 0.69
CA ASP A 20 9.09 8.43 0.74
C ASP A 20 8.07 9.58 0.71
N ASP A 21 7.10 9.52 -0.19
CA ASP A 21 6.09 10.58 -0.39
C ASP A 21 4.81 10.35 0.43
N HIS A 22 4.51 9.11 0.84
CA HIS A 22 3.22 8.72 1.42
C HIS A 22 3.31 7.79 2.65
N ALA A 23 4.38 7.89 3.46
CA ALA A 23 4.54 7.09 4.69
C ALA A 23 3.30 7.14 5.61
N GLU A 24 2.67 8.31 5.73
CA GLU A 24 1.44 8.51 6.50
C GLU A 24 0.26 7.68 5.97
N ALA A 25 0.16 7.48 4.65
CA ALA A 25 -0.86 6.62 4.04
C ALA A 25 -0.58 5.14 4.35
N VAL A 26 0.68 4.73 4.35
CA VAL A 26 1.11 3.36 4.71
C VAL A 26 0.73 3.04 6.17
N LEU A 27 0.96 3.99 7.08
CA LEU A 27 0.52 3.91 8.47
C LEU A 27 -1.01 3.82 8.59
N ALA A 28 -1.74 4.62 7.82
CA ALA A 28 -3.19 4.56 7.79
C ALA A 28 -3.70 3.19 7.31
N TYR A 29 -3.05 2.59 6.29
CA TYR A 29 -3.39 1.25 5.85
C TYR A 29 -3.14 0.19 6.91
N ALA A 30 -1.98 0.22 7.55
CA ALA A 30 -1.64 -0.67 8.66
C ALA A 30 -2.67 -0.57 9.81
N ARG A 31 -3.14 0.65 10.10
CA ARG A 31 -4.15 0.88 11.13
C ARG A 31 -5.52 0.36 10.74
N HIS A 32 -6.00 0.76 9.56
CA HIS A 32 -7.37 0.49 9.12
C HIS A 32 -7.56 -0.96 8.65
N TYR A 33 -6.66 -1.45 7.79
CA TYR A 33 -6.73 -2.79 7.22
C TYR A 33 -5.97 -3.82 8.05
N GLY A 34 -4.86 -3.42 8.68
CA GLY A 34 -4.09 -4.29 9.57
C GLY A 34 -4.66 -4.43 10.99
N GLY A 35 -5.63 -3.60 11.36
CA GLY A 35 -6.23 -3.61 12.70
C GLY A 35 -5.27 -3.17 13.81
N ILE A 36 -4.19 -2.47 13.48
CA ILE A 36 -3.23 -1.95 14.46
C ILE A 36 -3.77 -0.63 15.01
N ASP A 37 -4.09 -0.56 16.30
CA ASP A 37 -4.77 0.61 16.87
C ASP A 37 -3.97 1.91 16.73
N SER A 38 -2.64 1.83 16.88
CA SER A 38 -1.70 2.96 16.76
C SER A 38 -0.31 2.46 16.35
N PRO A 39 -0.04 2.25 15.04
CA PRO A 39 1.30 1.90 14.57
C PRO A 39 2.24 3.12 14.72
N SER A 40 3.48 2.89 15.15
CA SER A 40 4.48 3.97 15.28
C SER A 40 5.20 4.21 13.97
N GLU A 41 5.57 3.13 13.27
CA GLU A 41 6.14 3.18 11.93
C GLU A 41 5.51 2.11 11.04
N ALA A 42 5.27 2.44 9.77
CA ALA A 42 4.88 1.46 8.77
C ALA A 42 5.62 1.73 7.46
N SER A 43 6.16 0.67 6.88
CA SER A 43 6.86 0.68 5.61
C SER A 43 6.29 -0.37 4.69
N MET A 44 5.95 0.01 3.46
CA MET A 44 5.55 -0.91 2.42
C MET A 44 6.77 -1.70 1.96
N LEU A 45 6.74 -3.03 2.11
CA LEU A 45 7.82 -3.92 1.69
C LEU A 45 7.64 -4.33 0.24
N GLU A 46 6.45 -4.83 -0.11
CA GLU A 46 6.18 -5.40 -1.42
C GLU A 46 4.71 -5.22 -1.81
N VAL A 47 4.46 -4.93 -3.08
CA VAL A 47 3.10 -4.93 -3.66
C VAL A 47 3.02 -6.05 -4.69
N GLN A 48 2.01 -6.90 -4.54
CA GLN A 48 1.71 -8.00 -5.45
C GLN A 48 0.30 -7.82 -6.03
N ALA A 49 -0.01 -8.56 -7.09
CA ALA A 49 -1.35 -8.50 -7.69
C ALA A 49 -2.45 -8.89 -6.70
N SER A 50 -2.18 -9.86 -5.82
CA SER A 50 -3.18 -10.38 -4.86
C SER A 50 -3.24 -9.60 -3.54
N GLY A 51 -2.27 -8.73 -3.25
CA GLY A 51 -2.15 -8.07 -1.95
C GLY A 51 -0.83 -7.32 -1.79
N MET A 52 -0.67 -6.64 -0.67
CA MET A 52 0.55 -5.90 -0.32
C MET A 52 1.09 -6.32 1.04
N LEU A 53 2.41 -6.37 1.14
CA LEU A 53 3.16 -6.64 2.34
C LEU A 53 3.66 -5.32 2.93
N LEU A 54 3.28 -5.04 4.16
CA LEU A 54 3.72 -3.91 4.96
C LEU A 54 4.48 -4.43 6.17
N ASN A 55 5.54 -3.75 6.58
CA ASN A 55 6.17 -3.95 7.86
C ASN A 55 5.75 -2.82 8.80
N VAL A 56 5.23 -3.17 9.97
CA VAL A 56 4.64 -2.24 10.93
C VAL A 56 5.27 -2.51 12.29
N ASP A 57 6.04 -1.55 12.82
CA ASP A 57 6.79 -1.72 14.07
C ASP A 57 7.59 -3.05 14.14
N GLY A 58 8.13 -3.52 13.00
CA GLY A 58 8.85 -4.79 12.89
C GLY A 58 7.99 -6.03 12.67
N SER A 59 6.68 -5.89 12.52
CA SER A 59 5.74 -6.99 12.22
C SER A 59 5.33 -6.97 10.75
N ASP A 60 5.50 -8.11 10.06
CA ASP A 60 5.06 -8.26 8.67
C ASP A 60 3.55 -8.50 8.60
N LEU A 61 2.86 -7.57 7.95
CA LEU A 61 1.43 -7.53 7.73
C LEU A 61 1.12 -7.67 6.24
N HIS A 62 0.30 -8.66 5.91
CA HIS A 62 -0.16 -8.87 4.54
C HIS A 62 -1.61 -8.43 4.40
N ILE A 63 -1.85 -7.41 3.58
CA ILE A 63 -3.17 -6.85 3.31
C ILE A 63 -3.61 -7.34 1.91
N PRO A 64 -4.59 -8.24 1.81
CA PRO A 64 -5.13 -8.67 0.53
C PRO A 64 -5.90 -7.54 -0.12
N PHE A 65 -5.81 -7.42 -1.44
CA PHE A 65 -6.65 -6.48 -2.20
C PHE A 65 -8.03 -7.09 -2.49
N ASP A 66 -9.04 -6.23 -2.61
CA ASP A 66 -10.39 -6.64 -2.99
C ASP A 66 -10.46 -7.14 -4.45
N HIS A 67 -9.47 -6.73 -5.26
CA HIS A 67 -9.29 -7.19 -6.63
C HIS A 67 -7.81 -7.47 -6.95
N ALA A 68 -7.57 -8.33 -7.93
CA ALA A 68 -6.23 -8.61 -8.42
C ALA A 68 -5.72 -7.45 -9.28
N LEU A 69 -4.62 -6.81 -8.88
CA LEU A 69 -4.05 -5.71 -9.65
C LEU A 69 -3.58 -6.22 -11.02
N SER A 70 -4.02 -5.56 -12.08
CA SER A 70 -3.67 -5.96 -13.45
C SER A 70 -2.30 -5.43 -13.87
N ASP A 71 -1.95 -4.23 -13.41
CA ASP A 71 -0.75 -3.51 -13.81
C ASP A 71 -0.40 -2.41 -12.81
N SER A 72 0.72 -1.74 -13.05
CA SER A 72 1.21 -0.66 -12.18
C SER A 72 0.29 0.56 -12.08
N GLU A 73 -0.47 0.88 -13.13
CA GLU A 73 -1.43 1.99 -13.08
C GLU A 73 -2.62 1.61 -12.21
N ASP A 74 -3.11 0.37 -12.35
CA ASP A 74 -4.17 -0.18 -11.51
C ASP A 74 -3.76 -0.26 -10.03
N ALA A 75 -2.50 -0.65 -9.75
CA ALA A 75 -1.92 -0.61 -8.40
C ALA A 75 -2.01 0.79 -7.79
N HIS A 76 -1.53 1.80 -8.51
CA HIS A 76 -1.54 3.17 -8.03
C HIS A 76 -2.96 3.70 -7.84
N ARG A 77 -3.88 3.42 -8.77
CA ARG A 77 -5.30 3.80 -8.66
C ARG A 77 -5.98 3.14 -7.47
N THR A 78 -5.72 1.86 -7.24
CA THR A 78 -6.28 1.09 -6.11
C THR A 78 -5.78 1.66 -4.78
N LEU A 79 -4.47 1.91 -4.65
CA LEU A 79 -3.91 2.54 -3.46
C LEU A 79 -4.57 3.92 -3.23
N VAL A 80 -4.59 4.81 -4.22
CA VAL A 80 -5.22 6.13 -4.08
C VAL A 80 -6.72 6.02 -3.73
N ALA A 81 -7.43 5.03 -4.27
CA ALA A 81 -8.83 4.78 -3.95
C ALA A 81 -9.01 4.32 -2.50
N MET A 82 -8.16 3.42 -2.00
CA MET A 82 -8.16 2.98 -0.59
C MET A 82 -7.86 4.16 0.34
N LEU A 83 -6.87 5.00 0.01
CA LEU A 83 -6.56 6.21 0.79
C LEU A 83 -7.73 7.19 0.84
N ARG A 84 -8.43 7.36 -0.28
CA ARG A 84 -9.62 8.23 -0.36
C ARG A 84 -10.85 7.66 0.31
N ALA A 85 -10.96 6.34 0.40
CA ALA A 85 -12.06 5.67 1.08
C ALA A 85 -11.95 5.78 2.60
N MET A 86 -10.72 5.91 3.12
CA MET A 86 -10.52 6.27 4.51
C MET A 86 -10.98 7.71 4.75
N PRO A 87 -11.71 7.99 5.85
CA PRO A 87 -12.03 9.36 6.19
C PRO A 87 -10.72 10.11 6.34
N ARG A 88 -10.53 11.19 5.56
CA ARG A 88 -9.48 12.14 5.87
C ARG A 88 -9.76 12.58 7.30
N THR A 89 -8.87 12.25 8.22
CA THR A 89 -8.82 12.92 9.51
C THR A 89 -8.35 14.35 9.21
N GLU A 90 -9.28 15.17 8.70
CA GLU A 90 -9.14 16.61 8.70
C GLU A 90 -9.30 17.01 10.18
N ASP A 91 -8.19 17.41 10.80
CA ASP A 91 -8.19 18.16 12.06
C ASP A 91 -8.64 19.60 11.78
#